data_AF-A0A257NA39-F1
#
_entry.id   AF-A0A257NA39-F1
#
_cell.length_a   1.000
_cell.length_b   1.000
_cell.length_c   1.000
_cell.angle_alpha   90.00
_cell.angle_beta   90.00
_cell.angle_gamma   90.00
#
_symmetry.space_group_name_H-M   'P 1'
#
loop_
_entity.id
_entity.type
_entity.pdbx_description
1 polymer ?
#
loop_
_entity_poly.entity_id
_entity_poly.type
_entity_poly.pdbx_seq_one_letter_code
_entity_poly.pdbx_strand_id
1 'polypeptide(L)'
;DFDKNNLENLTRLIKNGTVVGETHRMLNQQGKLADGRLPFRIPFPVAMDRLHKRQADVTQVEIEVFINDHIPDLSSKPKTYQQKIRQQVQHYLESLTYHAETFELFNLKGTPSHILVDKKGLLRDCAFGAHPDLEARVLELLRE
;
A
#
# COMPACT_ATOMS: atom_id res chain seq x y z
N ASP A 1 1.18 -15.49 -4.83
CA ASP A 1 0.09 -16.00 -3.98
C ASP A 1 -0.72 -14.85 -3.34
N PHE A 2 -1.06 -13.85 -4.15
CA PHE A 2 -1.77 -12.65 -3.68
C PHE A 2 -3.18 -12.96 -3.16
N ASP A 3 -3.78 -14.06 -3.63
CA ASP A 3 -5.04 -14.64 -3.14
C ASP A 3 -5.05 -14.89 -1.62
N LYS A 4 -3.87 -15.07 -1.02
CA LYS A 4 -3.72 -15.36 0.40
C LYS A 4 -3.68 -14.12 1.28
N ASN A 5 -3.49 -12.93 0.69
CA ASN A 5 -3.54 -11.66 1.41
C ASN A 5 -5.00 -11.23 1.60
N ASN A 6 -5.67 -11.84 2.58
CA ASN A 6 -7.09 -11.61 2.87
C ASN A 6 -7.36 -11.60 4.37
N LEU A 7 -8.54 -11.06 4.74
CA LEU A 7 -8.93 -10.87 6.13
C LEU A 7 -9.01 -12.18 6.93
N GLU A 8 -9.40 -13.29 6.28
CA GLU A 8 -9.47 -14.59 6.93
C GLU A 8 -8.08 -15.08 7.37
N ASN A 9 -7.10 -15.03 6.46
CA ASN A 9 -5.73 -15.41 6.77
C ASN A 9 -5.08 -14.46 7.78
N LEU A 10 -5.35 -13.16 7.70
CA LEU A 10 -4.91 -12.20 8.73
C LEU A 10 -5.50 -12.57 10.11
N THR A 11 -6.79 -12.90 10.16
CA THR A 11 -7.45 -13.31 11.40
C THR A 11 -6.84 -14.58 11.99
N ARG A 12 -6.51 -15.57 11.15
CA ARG A 12 -5.81 -16.79 11.57
C ARG A 12 -4.43 -16.44 12.13
N LEU A 13 -3.63 -15.66 11.41
CA LEU A 13 -2.31 -15.20 11.88
C LEU A 13 -2.38 -14.56 13.27
N ILE A 14 -3.31 -13.62 13.47
CA ILE A 14 -3.44 -12.90 14.75
C ILE A 14 -3.92 -13.81 15.89
N LYS A 15 -4.89 -14.69 15.64
CA LYS A 15 -5.50 -15.52 16.69
C LYS A 15 -4.62 -16.70 17.11
N ASN A 16 -3.91 -17.32 16.18
CA ASN A 16 -3.24 -18.59 16.42
C ASN A 16 -1.86 -18.73 15.77
N GLY A 17 -1.30 -17.66 15.20
CA GLY A 17 0.03 -17.67 14.59
C GLY A 17 0.10 -18.44 13.26
N THR A 18 -1.03 -18.79 12.63
CA THR A 18 -1.02 -19.51 11.36
C THR A 18 -0.54 -18.60 10.23
N VAL A 19 0.54 -19.03 9.58
CA VAL A 19 1.04 -18.46 8.32
C VAL A 19 0.70 -19.41 7.17
N VAL A 20 0.51 -18.86 5.96
CA VAL A 20 0.11 -19.65 4.77
C VAL A 20 0.98 -19.30 3.57
N GLY A 21 0.89 -20.12 2.52
CA GLY A 21 1.52 -19.84 1.23
C GLY A 21 3.04 -19.72 1.29
N GLU A 22 3.56 -18.73 0.59
CA GLU A 22 5.00 -18.48 0.47
C GLU A 22 5.61 -18.09 1.82
N THR A 23 4.89 -17.29 2.63
CA THR A 23 5.32 -16.91 3.99
C THR A 23 5.53 -18.14 4.88
N HIS A 24 4.60 -19.10 4.86
CA HIS A 24 4.77 -20.36 5.60
C HIS A 24 6.00 -21.12 5.11
N ARG A 25 6.14 -21.27 3.79
CA ARG A 25 7.26 -22.00 3.18
C ARG A 25 8.61 -21.39 3.59
N MET A 26 8.76 -20.07 3.48
CA MET A 26 9.98 -19.34 3.84
C MET A 26 10.31 -19.42 5.33
N LEU A 27 9.34 -19.14 6.20
CA LEU A 27 9.59 -19.18 7.64
C LEU A 27 9.91 -20.60 8.12
N ASN A 28 9.27 -21.63 7.54
CA ASN A 28 9.58 -23.02 7.87
C ASN A 28 11.00 -23.41 7.42
N GLN A 29 11.39 -23.04 6.19
CA GLN A 29 12.75 -23.29 5.68
C GLN A 29 13.84 -22.61 6.54
N GLN A 30 13.52 -21.47 7.13
CA GLN A 30 14.42 -20.73 8.03
C GLN A 30 14.34 -21.18 9.51
N GLY A 31 13.53 -22.20 9.84
CA GLY A 31 13.34 -22.66 11.21
C GLY A 31 12.71 -21.60 12.14
N LYS A 32 11.95 -20.66 11.57
CA LYS A 32 11.29 -19.56 12.31
C LYS A 32 9.92 -19.92 12.85
N LEU A 33 9.41 -21.11 12.51
CA LEU A 33 8.12 -21.60 12.99
C LEU A 33 8.32 -22.61 14.13
N ALA A 34 7.47 -22.53 15.15
CA ALA A 34 7.30 -23.56 16.17
C ALA A 34 5.99 -24.29 15.88
N ASP A 35 6.05 -25.62 15.72
CA ASP A 35 4.89 -26.45 15.35
C ASP A 35 4.11 -25.91 14.13
N GLY A 36 4.83 -25.38 13.14
CA GLY A 36 4.25 -24.81 11.91
C GLY A 36 3.58 -23.43 12.08
N ARG A 37 3.78 -22.75 13.23
CA ARG A 37 3.17 -21.45 13.54
C ARG A 37 4.20 -20.42 13.97
N LEU A 38 3.82 -19.14 13.86
CA LEU A 38 4.60 -18.03 14.38
C LEU A 38 4.68 -18.14 15.91
N PRO A 39 5.88 -18.15 16.52
CA PRO A 39 6.04 -18.44 17.95
C PRO A 39 5.75 -17.25 18.87
N PHE A 40 5.26 -16.12 18.33
CA PHE A 40 4.98 -14.91 19.08
C PHE A 40 3.70 -14.24 18.58
N ARG A 41 3.16 -13.35 19.42
CA ARG A 41 2.04 -12.47 19.05
C ARG A 41 2.58 -11.16 18.50
N ILE A 42 1.95 -10.64 17.47
CA ILE A 42 2.28 -9.33 16.90
C ILE A 42 1.98 -8.27 17.98
N PRO A 43 2.97 -7.50 18.47
CA PRO A 43 2.83 -6.65 19.65
C PRO A 43 2.23 -5.28 19.34
N PHE A 44 1.64 -5.11 18.16
CA PHE A 44 1.05 -3.87 17.68
C PHE A 44 -0.25 -4.15 16.91
N PRO A 45 -1.17 -3.17 16.81
CA PRO A 45 -2.38 -3.30 16.01
C PRO A 45 -2.06 -3.63 14.55
N VAL A 46 -2.89 -4.49 13.95
CA VAL A 46 -2.79 -4.83 12.53
C VAL A 46 -4.14 -4.58 11.88
N ALA A 47 -4.11 -4.04 10.66
CA ALA A 47 -5.29 -3.76 9.86
C ALA A 47 -5.11 -4.32 8.45
N MET A 48 -6.24 -4.55 7.77
CA MET A 48 -6.30 -4.82 6.34
C MET A 48 -6.86 -3.56 5.66
N ASP A 49 -6.27 -3.16 4.54
CA ASP A 49 -6.81 -2.04 3.79
C ASP A 49 -8.22 -2.35 3.26
N ARG A 50 -9.04 -1.32 3.12
CA ARG A 50 -10.37 -1.47 2.54
C ARG A 50 -10.23 -1.44 1.01
N LEU A 51 -10.70 -2.49 0.37
CA LEU A 51 -10.77 -2.55 -1.09
C LEU A 51 -12.17 -2.15 -1.56
N HIS A 52 -12.24 -1.12 -2.38
CA HIS A 52 -13.46 -0.69 -3.05
C HIS A 52 -13.46 -1.24 -4.47
N LYS A 53 -14.46 -2.05 -4.82
CA LYS A 53 -14.60 -2.50 -6.21
C LYS A 53 -14.98 -1.30 -7.06
N ARG A 54 -14.31 -1.08 -8.20
CA ARG A 54 -14.69 -0.04 -9.15
C ARG A 54 -16.13 -0.32 -9.64
N GLN A 55 -17.00 0.68 -9.52
CA GLN A 55 -18.41 0.59 -9.92
C GLN A 55 -18.72 1.39 -11.19
N ALA A 56 -17.92 2.42 -11.48
CA ALA A 56 -18.12 3.33 -12.60
C ALA A 56 -16.90 3.35 -13.52
N ASP A 57 -17.16 3.71 -14.79
CA ASP A 57 -16.13 3.92 -15.78
C ASP A 57 -15.18 5.06 -15.37
N VAL A 58 -13.95 5.01 -15.86
CA VAL A 58 -12.94 6.04 -15.62
C VAL A 58 -13.39 7.37 -16.20
N THR A 59 -13.44 8.40 -15.37
CA THR A 59 -13.83 9.74 -15.80
C THR A 59 -12.66 10.52 -16.40
N GLN A 60 -12.94 11.50 -17.27
CA GLN A 60 -11.89 12.39 -17.79
C GLN A 60 -11.19 13.17 -16.66
N VAL A 61 -11.94 13.49 -15.60
CA VAL A 61 -11.38 14.18 -14.42
C VAL A 61 -10.35 13.31 -13.71
N GLU A 62 -10.65 12.03 -13.49
CA GLU A 62 -9.68 11.07 -12.92
C GLU A 62 -8.40 10.98 -13.77
N ILE A 63 -8.54 10.94 -15.10
CA ILE A 63 -7.40 10.86 -16.02
C ILE A 63 -6.51 12.10 -15.89
N GLU A 64 -7.09 13.31 -15.91
CA GLU A 64 -6.30 14.54 -15.81
C GLU A 64 -5.67 14.69 -14.41
N VAL A 65 -6.36 14.31 -13.34
CA VAL A 65 -5.78 14.31 -11.98
C VAL A 65 -4.57 13.38 -11.92
N PHE A 66 -4.73 12.13 -12.36
CA PHE A 66 -3.63 11.16 -12.38
C PHE A 66 -2.42 11.65 -13.17
N ILE A 67 -2.66 12.23 -14.36
CA ILE A 67 -1.61 12.79 -15.21
C ILE A 67 -0.88 13.92 -14.52
N ASN A 68 -1.61 14.89 -13.93
CA ASN A 68 -1.01 16.04 -13.29
C ASN A 68 -0.13 15.62 -12.10
N ASP A 69 -0.55 14.59 -11.36
CA ASP A 69 0.17 14.09 -10.19
C ASP A 69 1.44 13.29 -10.54
N HIS A 70 1.51 12.67 -11.72
CA HIS A 70 2.56 11.70 -12.05
C HIS A 70 3.42 12.07 -13.27
N ILE A 71 2.91 12.92 -14.17
CA ILE A 71 3.59 13.30 -15.41
C ILE A 71 3.54 14.82 -15.51
N PRO A 72 4.33 15.54 -14.68
CA PRO A 72 4.42 16.98 -14.76
C PRO A 72 4.84 17.40 -16.17
N ASP A 73 4.37 18.57 -16.60
CA ASP A 73 4.67 19.19 -17.90
C ASP A 73 4.16 18.44 -19.14
N LEU A 74 3.21 17.50 -19.01
CA LEU A 74 2.61 16.85 -20.19
C LEU A 74 2.06 17.88 -21.19
N SER A 75 1.49 18.98 -20.70
CA SER A 75 0.95 20.08 -21.52
C SER A 75 1.99 20.74 -22.44
N SER A 76 3.27 20.70 -22.10
CA SER A 76 4.39 21.22 -22.92
C SER A 76 4.79 20.30 -24.08
N LYS A 77 4.32 19.04 -24.08
CA LYS A 77 4.70 18.03 -25.07
C LYS A 77 3.85 18.12 -26.33
N PRO A 78 4.27 17.52 -27.47
CA PRO A 78 3.46 17.49 -28.69
C PRO A 78 2.07 16.87 -28.48
N LYS A 79 1.05 17.39 -29.16
CA LYS A 79 -0.36 16.93 -29.01
C LYS A 79 -0.54 15.43 -29.21
N THR A 80 0.23 14.83 -30.12
CA THR A 80 0.19 13.38 -30.38
C THR A 80 0.68 12.57 -29.18
N TYR A 81 1.74 13.03 -28.51
CA TYR A 81 2.24 12.41 -27.28
C TYR A 81 1.24 12.58 -26.14
N GLN A 82 0.68 13.79 -26.00
CA GLN A 82 -0.35 14.09 -25.02
C GLN A 82 -1.58 13.17 -25.13
N GLN A 83 -2.04 12.90 -26.35
CA GLN A 83 -3.16 11.98 -26.59
C GLN A 83 -2.80 10.54 -26.25
N LYS A 84 -1.60 10.09 -26.63
CA LYS A 84 -1.12 8.74 -26.31
C LYS A 84 -1.05 8.50 -24.81
N ILE A 85 -0.53 9.46 -24.04
CA ILE A 85 -0.47 9.35 -22.58
C ILE A 85 -1.87 9.27 -21.97
N ARG A 86 -2.82 10.11 -22.41
CA ARG A 86 -4.21 10.05 -21.93
C ARG A 86 -4.85 8.69 -22.16
N GLN A 87 -4.68 8.11 -23.35
CA GLN A 87 -5.20 6.77 -23.64
C GLN A 87 -4.55 5.67 -22.79
N GLN A 88 -3.24 5.76 -22.55
CA GLN A 88 -2.54 4.80 -21.69
C GLN A 88 -2.99 4.90 -20.22
N VAL A 89 -3.17 6.12 -19.73
CA VAL A 89 -3.68 6.39 -18.37
C VAL A 89 -5.11 5.87 -18.23
N GLN A 90 -5.97 6.16 -19.20
CA GLN A 90 -7.33 5.61 -19.23
C GLN A 90 -7.33 4.09 -19.14
N HIS A 91 -6.58 3.41 -20.03
CA HIS A 91 -6.52 1.95 -20.04
C HIS A 91 -5.96 1.38 -18.74
N TYR A 92 -4.94 2.02 -18.16
CA TYR A 92 -4.41 1.64 -16.87
C TYR A 92 -5.47 1.74 -15.77
N LEU A 93 -6.15 2.88 -15.65
CA LEU A 93 -7.18 3.09 -14.63
C LEU A 93 -8.38 2.14 -14.80
N GLU A 94 -8.76 1.82 -16.03
CA GLU A 94 -9.82 0.85 -16.36
C GLU A 94 -9.42 -0.59 -15.97
N SER A 95 -8.12 -0.91 -16.01
CA SER A 95 -7.62 -2.23 -15.60
C SER A 95 -7.69 -2.46 -14.08
N LEU A 96 -7.80 -1.39 -13.28
CA LEU A 96 -7.86 -1.46 -11.83
C LEU A 96 -9.28 -1.86 -11.39
N THR A 97 -9.46 -3.15 -11.09
CA THR A 97 -10.75 -3.68 -10.62
C THR A 97 -11.10 -3.20 -9.21
N TYR A 98 -10.08 -2.94 -8.39
CA TYR A 98 -10.21 -2.52 -7.01
C TYR A 98 -9.35 -1.29 -6.73
N HIS A 99 -9.89 -0.43 -5.87
CA HIS A 99 -9.23 0.73 -5.29
C HIS A 99 -8.85 0.42 -3.84
N ALA A 100 -7.61 0.70 -3.47
CA ALA A 100 -7.09 0.48 -2.13
C ALA A 100 -7.15 1.81 -1.35
N GLU A 101 -8.09 1.90 -0.41
CA GLU A 101 -8.47 3.14 0.27
C GLU A 101 -7.28 3.86 0.89
N THR A 102 -6.45 3.15 1.65
CA THR A 102 -5.28 3.74 2.31
C THR A 102 -4.19 4.12 1.32
N PHE A 103 -3.95 3.28 0.30
CA PHE A 103 -2.94 3.56 -0.71
C PHE A 103 -3.23 4.83 -1.51
N GLU A 104 -4.48 5.02 -1.91
CA GLU A 104 -4.90 6.19 -2.68
C GLU A 104 -4.94 7.44 -1.81
N LEU A 105 -5.50 7.34 -0.59
CA LEU A 105 -5.59 8.48 0.33
C LEU A 105 -4.22 9.08 0.68
N PHE A 106 -3.20 8.24 0.83
CA PHE A 106 -1.85 8.67 1.19
C PHE A 106 -0.86 8.63 0.02
N ASN A 107 -1.34 8.41 -1.21
CA ASN A 107 -0.54 8.32 -2.44
C ASN A 107 0.68 7.36 -2.30
N LEU A 108 0.48 6.22 -1.65
CA LEU A 108 1.53 5.24 -1.39
C LEU A 108 1.98 4.58 -2.69
N LYS A 109 3.30 4.48 -2.90
CA LYS A 109 3.87 4.01 -4.18
C LYS A 109 4.09 2.50 -4.27
N GLY A 110 3.92 1.78 -3.16
CA GLY A 110 4.10 0.33 -3.11
C GLY A 110 4.39 -0.18 -1.70
N THR A 111 4.99 -1.35 -1.59
CA THR A 111 5.41 -1.93 -0.31
C THR A 111 6.93 -2.15 -0.25
N PRO A 112 7.57 -1.96 0.92
CA PRO A 112 7.01 -1.32 2.10
C PRO A 112 6.78 0.19 1.88
N SER A 113 5.74 0.73 2.52
CA SER A 113 5.51 2.17 2.67
C SER A 113 5.28 2.49 4.14
N HIS A 114 5.62 3.71 4.53
CA HIS A 114 5.56 4.20 5.91
C HIS A 114 4.68 5.45 5.96
N ILE A 115 3.74 5.50 6.89
CA ILE A 115 2.95 6.69 7.21
C ILE A 115 3.31 7.06 8.65
N LEU A 116 3.79 8.28 8.87
CA LEU A 116 4.14 8.79 10.19
C LEU A 116 3.07 9.78 10.65
N VAL A 117 2.43 9.48 11.78
CA VAL A 117 1.36 10.30 12.37
C VAL A 117 1.76 10.67 13.80
N ASP A 118 1.57 11.93 14.19
CA ASP A 118 1.87 12.40 15.54
C ASP A 118 0.78 12.01 16.57
N LYS A 119 1.03 12.31 17.85
CA LYS A 119 0.07 12.05 18.95
C LYS A 119 -1.25 12.85 18.85
N LYS A 120 -1.30 13.88 18.01
CA LYS A 120 -2.50 14.70 17.73
C LYS A 120 -3.28 14.18 16.52
N GLY A 121 -2.81 13.12 15.87
CA GLY A 121 -3.43 12.56 14.67
C GLY A 121 -3.07 13.29 13.38
N LEU A 122 -2.03 14.13 13.38
CA LEU A 122 -1.56 14.87 12.21
C LEU A 122 -0.53 14.05 11.43
N LEU A 123 -0.74 13.94 10.12
CA LEU A 123 0.22 13.34 9.21
C LEU A 123 1.51 14.18 9.17
N ARG A 124 2.62 13.54 9.51
CA ARG A 124 3.96 14.15 9.53
C ARG A 124 4.78 13.77 8.29
N ASP A 125 4.55 12.58 7.73
CA ASP A 125 5.25 12.12 6.53
C ASP A 125 4.65 10.85 5.91
N CYS A 126 4.93 10.65 4.61
CA CYS A 126 4.71 9.41 3.87
C CYS A 126 5.98 9.06 3.08
N ALA A 127 6.56 7.88 3.33
CA ALA A 127 7.80 7.44 2.68
C ALA A 127 7.66 6.06 2.03
N PHE A 128 8.26 5.88 0.85
CA PHE A 128 8.30 4.60 0.14
C PHE A 128 9.68 3.95 0.21
N GLY A 129 9.72 2.63 0.37
CA GLY A 129 10.97 1.86 0.44
C GLY A 129 11.58 1.86 1.85
N ALA A 130 12.90 1.65 1.92
CA ALA A 130 13.61 1.67 3.20
C ALA A 130 13.57 3.07 3.83
N HIS A 131 13.24 3.15 5.11
CA HIS A 131 13.18 4.41 5.86
C HIS A 131 14.14 4.36 7.07
N PRO A 132 15.45 4.54 6.86
CA PRO A 132 16.46 4.37 7.91
C PRO A 132 16.29 5.35 9.08
N ASP A 133 15.81 6.57 8.81
CA ASP A 133 15.63 7.60 9.83
C ASP A 133 14.30 7.50 10.59
N LEU A 134 13.46 6.48 10.31
CA LEU A 134 12.13 6.36 10.91
C LEU A 134 12.17 6.35 12.44
N GLU A 135 13.11 5.61 13.04
CA GLU A 135 13.24 5.51 14.50
C GLU A 135 13.58 6.87 15.13
N ALA A 136 14.53 7.62 14.56
CA ALA A 136 14.91 8.93 15.05
C ALA A 136 13.73 9.91 15.01
N ARG A 137 12.92 9.86 13.94
CA ARG A 137 11.72 10.69 13.79
C ARG A 137 10.60 10.32 14.75
N VAL A 138 10.39 9.02 15.00
CA VAL A 138 9.45 8.57 16.04
C VAL A 138 9.89 9.08 17.42
N LEU A 139 11.18 8.98 17.75
CA LEU A 139 11.71 9.48 19.03
C LEU A 139 11.57 11.00 19.17
N GLU A 140 11.64 11.75 18.08
CA GLU A 140 11.36 13.19 18.08
C GLU A 140 9.89 13.50 18.38
N LEU A 141 8.96 12.81 17.71
CA LEU A 141 7.52 12.97 17.97
C LEU A 141 7.10 12.57 19.38
N LEU A 142 7.82 11.63 20.02
CA LEU A 142 7.58 11.25 21.42
C LEU A 142 8.01 12.33 22.43
N ARG A 143 8.87 13.28 22.03
CA ARG A 143 9.33 14.39 22.87
C ARG A 143 8.48 15.65 22.73
N GLU A 144 7.73 15.80 21.64
CA GLU A 144 6.67 16.82 21.48
C GLU A 144 5.54 16.60 22.48
#